data_AF-A0AAU1BRM0-F1
#
_entry.id   AF-A0AAU1BRM0-F1
#
_cell.length_a   1.000
_cell.length_b   1.000
_cell.length_c   1.000
_cell.angle_alpha   90.00
_cell.angle_beta   90.00
_cell.angle_gamma   90.00
#
_symmetry.space_group_name_H-M   'P 1'
#
loop_
_entity.id
_entity.type
_entity.pdbx_description
1 polymer ?
#
loop_
_entity_poly.entity_id
_entity_poly.type
_entity_poly.pdbx_seq_one_letter_code
_entity_poly.pdbx_strand_id
1 'polypeptide(L)' 'MFEATTNAQQAQSLAPLRAFVHSWGVFVAIGRHPARAARLRELERIVDAGEQDPADTMTETRRIREAAEMEARL' A
#
# COMPACT_ATOMS: atom_id res chain seq x y z
N MET A 1 -7.70 -21.23 6.24
CA MET A 1 -7.13 -22.04 5.13
C MET A 1 -5.74 -21.51 4.81
N PHE A 2 -4.70 -22.09 5.43
CA PHE A 2 -3.29 -21.78 5.19
C PHE A 2 -2.51 -23.05 4.85
N GLU A 3 -3.18 -24.06 4.27
CA GLU A 3 -2.64 -25.43 4.14
C GLU A 3 -2.61 -25.98 2.70
N ALA A 4 -2.76 -25.15 1.66
CA ALA A 4 -2.67 -25.65 0.28
C ALA A 4 -2.01 -24.69 -0.70
N THR A 5 -0.87 -24.07 -0.35
CA THR A 5 -0.06 -23.35 -1.36
C THR A 5 1.45 -23.49 -1.18
N THR A 6 1.90 -24.46 -0.38
CA THR A 6 3.33 -24.59 -0.05
C THR A 6 4.08 -25.64 -0.89
N ASN A 7 3.58 -26.20 -2.00
CA ASN A 7 4.34 -27.30 -2.63
C ASN A 7 4.37 -27.48 -4.16
N ALA A 8 4.08 -26.46 -4.99
CA ALA A 8 4.28 -26.62 -6.45
C ALA A 8 4.76 -25.39 -7.25
N GLN A 9 4.81 -24.19 -6.66
CA GLN A 9 5.29 -22.98 -7.38
C GLN A 9 6.67 -22.47 -6.92
N GLN A 10 7.35 -23.22 -6.05
CA GLN A 10 8.72 -22.95 -5.55
C GLN A 10 9.83 -23.37 -6.53
N ALA A 11 9.56 -23.42 -7.83
CA ALA A 11 10.57 -23.73 -8.85
C ALA A 11 11.30 -22.46 -9.33
N GLN A 12 12.00 -21.75 -8.44
CA GLN A 12 13.02 -20.71 -8.75
C GLN A 12 12.59 -19.23 -8.84
N SER A 13 11.56 -18.76 -8.13
CA SER A 13 11.28 -17.31 -8.08
C SER A 13 11.10 -16.76 -6.67
N LEU A 14 11.93 -15.76 -6.32
CA LEU A 14 11.76 -14.93 -5.13
C LEU A 14 10.80 -13.75 -5.37
N ALA A 15 10.19 -13.65 -6.56
CA ALA A 15 9.33 -12.52 -6.90
C ALA A 15 8.13 -12.35 -5.94
N PRO A 16 7.41 -13.41 -5.52
CA PRO A 16 6.32 -13.25 -4.55
C PRO A 16 6.79 -12.70 -3.20
N LEU A 17 7.93 -13.20 -2.68
CA LEU A 17 8.51 -12.71 -1.43
C LEU A 17 8.98 -11.25 -1.56
N ARG A 18 9.59 -10.88 -2.69
CA ARG A 18 10.01 -9.51 -2.96
C ARG A 18 8.83 -8.55 -3.04
N ALA A 19 7.74 -8.96 -3.69
CA ALA A 19 6.51 -8.17 -3.77
C ALA A 19 5.91 -7.96 -2.37
N PHE A 20 5.90 -9.00 -1.53
CA PHE A 20 5.45 -8.89 -0.15
C PHE A 20 6.30 -7.93 0.69
N VAL A 21 7.64 -8.08 0.66
CA VAL A 21 8.54 -7.18 1.41
C VAL A 21 8.38 -5.74 0.93
N HIS A 22 8.22 -5.53 -0.37
CA HIS A 22 7.98 -4.20 -0.92
C HIS A 22 6.65 -3.60 -0.44
N SER A 23 5.53 -4.33 -0.54
CA SER A 23 4.24 -3.83 -0.09
C SER A 23 4.21 -3.57 1.42
N TRP A 24 4.85 -4.44 2.21
CA TRP A 24 5.02 -4.24 3.64
C TRP A 24 5.88 -3.01 3.97
N GLY A 25 6.98 -2.81 3.24
CA GLY A 25 7.83 -1.63 3.38
C GLY A 25 7.06 -0.33 3.13
N VAL A 26 6.22 -0.28 2.09
CA VAL A 26 5.35 0.87 1.81
C VAL A 26 4.35 1.11 2.95
N PHE A 27 3.73 0.04 3.46
CA PHE A 27 2.79 0.15 4.59
C PHE A 27 3.48 0.70 5.85
N VAL A 28 4.67 0.19 6.18
CA VAL A 28 5.48 0.69 7.31
C VAL A 28 5.87 2.15 7.08
N ALA A 29 6.31 2.52 5.87
CA ALA A 29 6.66 3.90 5.53
C ALA A 29 5.48 4.87 5.70
N ILE A 30 4.25 4.49 5.33
CA ILE A 30 3.06 5.29 5.62
C ILE A 30 2.86 5.43 7.13
N GLY A 31 2.96 4.34 7.89
CA GLY A 31 2.79 4.32 9.34
C GLY A 31 3.83 5.15 10.12
N ARG A 32 5.05 5.32 9.57
CA ARG A 32 6.11 6.15 10.16
C ARG A 32 5.79 7.65 10.16
N HIS A 33 4.86 8.09 9.32
CA HIS A 33 4.43 9.49 9.22
C HIS A 33 2.96 9.62 9.62
N PRO A 34 2.66 9.94 10.91
CA PRO A 34 1.28 10.01 11.40
C PRO A 34 0.37 10.94 10.59
N ALA A 35 0.92 12.03 10.03
CA ALA A 35 0.19 12.94 9.15
C ALA A 35 -0.22 12.27 7.83
N ARG A 36 0.66 11.47 7.19
CA ARG A 36 0.31 10.72 5.97
C ARG A 36 -0.77 9.67 6.27
N ALA A 37 -0.62 8.94 7.38
CA ALA A 37 -1.60 7.94 7.80
C ALA A 37 -2.96 8.55 8.18
N ALA A 38 -2.99 9.74 8.78
CA ALA A 38 -4.22 10.47 9.05
C ALA A 38 -4.88 10.95 7.75
N ARG A 39 -4.09 11.49 6.80
CA ARG A 39 -4.61 11.95 5.52
C ARG A 39 -5.19 10.80 4.69
N LEU A 40 -4.55 9.64 4.68
CA LEU A 40 -5.06 8.46 3.96
C LEU A 40 -6.42 8.01 4.49
N ARG A 41 -6.58 7.95 5.83
CA ARG A 41 -7.87 7.63 6.46
C ARG A 41 -8.96 8.65 6.17
N GLU A 42 -8.59 9.93 6.06
CA GLU A 42 -9.52 10.98 5.68
C GLU A 42 -9.98 10.83 4.22
N LEU A 43 -9.08 10.49 3.31
CA LEU A 43 -9.42 10.23 1.91
C LEU A 43 -10.36 9.02 1.79
N GLU A 44 -10.12 7.95 2.56
CA GLU A 44 -11.04 6.79 2.63
C GLU A 44 -12.44 7.21 3.07
N ARG A 45 -12.55 8.04 4.12
CA ARG A 45 -13.84 8.60 4.57
C ARG A 45 -14.54 9.43 3.50
N ILE A 46 -13.79 10.26 2.78
CA ILE A 46 -14.33 11.12 1.73
C ILE A 46 -14.89 10.29 0.57
N VAL A 47 -14.20 9.20 0.18
CA VAL A 47 -14.71 8.26 -0.82
C VAL A 47 -15.99 7.60 -0.34
N ASP A 48 -16.00 7.10 0.90
CA ASP A 48 -17.16 6.43 1.49
C ASP A 48 -18.39 7.36 1.57
N ALA A 49 -18.16 8.65 1.85
CA ALA A 49 -19.20 9.66 1.93
C ALA A 49 -19.65 10.21 0.56
N GLY A 50 -18.86 9.99 -0.50
CA GLY A 50 -19.10 10.56 -1.84
C GLY A 50 -18.98 12.09 -1.90
N GLU A 51 -18.19 12.67 -0.99
CA GLU A 51 -18.13 14.13 -0.77
C GLU A 51 -17.18 14.86 -1.74
N GLN A 52 -16.27 14.15 -2.41
CA GLN A 52 -15.34 14.71 -3.39
C GLN A 52 -15.33 13.93 -4.71
N ASP A 53 -14.78 14.57 -5.75
CA ASP A 53 -14.49 13.90 -7.02
C ASP A 53 -13.59 12.67 -6.76
N PRO A 54 -14.03 11.46 -7.18
CA PRO A 54 -13.20 10.26 -7.10
C PRO A 54 -11.82 10.44 -7.74
N ALA A 55 -11.71 11.22 -8.82
CA ALA A 55 -10.45 11.45 -9.52
C ALA A 55 -9.44 12.24 -8.66
N ASP A 56 -9.90 13.25 -7.93
CA ASP A 56 -9.07 14.04 -7.02
C ASP A 56 -8.60 13.19 -5.84
N THR A 57 -9.51 12.38 -5.29
CA THR A 57 -9.23 11.48 -4.17
C THR A 57 -8.24 10.39 -4.55
N MET A 58 -8.38 9.81 -5.74
CA MET A 58 -7.42 8.85 -6.30
C MET A 58 -6.05 9.49 -6.55
N THR A 59 -6.02 10.72 -7.06
CA THR A 59 -4.77 11.46 -7.31
C THR A 59 -4.00 11.67 -6.02
N GLU A 60 -4.66 12.12 -4.95
CA GLU A 60 -4.00 12.35 -3.66
C GLU A 60 -3.56 11.04 -2.99
N THR A 61 -4.39 10.00 -3.05
CA THR A 61 -4.04 8.65 -2.57
C THR A 61 -2.77 8.14 -3.25
N ARG A 62 -2.67 8.34 -4.58
CA ARG A 62 -1.49 7.98 -5.36
C ARG A 62 -0.25 8.75 -4.93
N ARG A 63 -0.35 10.06 -4.70
CA ARG A 63 0.79 10.88 -4.21
C ARG A 63 1.33 10.37 -2.88
N ILE A 64 0.45 10.04 -1.93
CA ILE A 64 0.84 9.49 -0.62
C ILE A 64 1.57 8.14 -0.81
N ARG A 65 1.03 7.28 -1.69
CA ARG A 65 1.64 5.99 -1.99
C ARG A 65 3.02 6.13 -2.65
N GLU A 66 3.16 7.02 -3.64
CA GLU A 66 4.44 7.27 -4.32
C GLU A 66 5.51 7.79 -3.35
N ALA A 67 5.14 8.70 -2.43
CA ALA A 67 6.06 9.18 -1.41
C ALA A 67 6.53 8.05 -0.46
N ALA A 68 5.62 7.16 -0.06
CA ALA A 68 5.95 6.00 0.76
C ALA A 68 6.77 4.94 0.00
N GLU A 69 6.51 4.76 -1.30
CA GLU A 69 7.30 3.88 -2.17
C GLU A 69 8.73 4.36 -2.35
N MET A 70 8.95 5.67 -2.45
CA MET A 70 10.29 6.24 -2.49
C MET A 70 11.05 6.00 -1.19
N GLU A 71 10.38 6.17 -0.05
CA GLU A 71 10.98 5.95 1.27
C GLU A 71 11.29 4.47 1.53
N ALA A 72 10.41 3.55 1.12
CA ALA A 72 10.60 2.11 1.30
C ALA A 72 11.74 1.51 0.45
N ARG A 73 12.31 2.28 -0.50
CA ARG A 73 13.46 1.90 -1.31
C ARG A 73 14.80 2.37 -0.71
N LEU A 74 14.78 3.23 0.30
CA LEU A 74 15.95 3.71 1.05
C LEU A 74 16.34 2.71 2.13
#